data_AF-A0A6G5QE79-F1
#
_entry.id   AF-A0A6G5QE79-F1
#
_cell.length_a   1.000
_cell.length_b   1.000
_cell.length_c   1.000
_cell.angle_alpha   90.00
_cell.angle_beta   90.00
_cell.angle_gamma   90.00
#
_symmetry.space_group_name_H-M   'P 1'
#
loop_
_entity.id
_entity.type
_entity.pdbx_description
1 polymer ?
#
loop_
_entity_poly.entity_id
_entity_poly.type
_entity_poly.pdbx_seq_one_letter_code
_entity_poly.pdbx_strand_id
1 'polypeptide(L)'
;MQDILLIGVIVVLAIFFIFLIIKEKESNRRFDRYEKALEALMQKNFTLQKQLDMLENLDIKSTDDININSLEERINQSVQTQIDSKISPIFLALKNIESVIDDFTNEQQNRMFNLEERTREINKITPNSQNEDEQIVRLFSEGKSIENIAKDLRLGVGRVELVLKLHKLV
;
A
#
# COMPACT_ATOMS: atom_id res chain seq x y z
N MET A 1 27.54 54.68 99.22
CA MET A 1 28.00 53.39 98.65
C MET A 1 26.83 52.55 98.13
N GLN A 2 25.69 52.50 98.85
CA GLN A 2 24.46 51.83 98.40
C GLN A 2 23.82 52.46 97.14
N ASP A 3 23.82 53.78 97.00
CA ASP A 3 23.22 54.45 95.82
C ASP A 3 23.95 54.14 94.51
N ILE A 4 25.29 53.98 94.56
CA ILE A 4 26.12 53.65 93.39
C ILE A 4 25.86 52.20 92.95
N LEU A 5 25.66 51.29 93.91
CA LEU A 5 25.27 49.90 93.64
C LEU A 5 23.89 49.83 92.97
N LEU A 6 22.94 50.64 93.45
CA LEU A 6 21.57 50.67 92.92
C LEU A 6 21.52 51.21 91.48
N ILE A 7 22.29 52.25 91.17
CA ILE A 7 22.45 52.76 89.80
C ILE A 7 23.09 51.71 88.89
N GLY A 8 24.11 50.99 89.36
CA GLY A 8 24.74 49.91 88.61
C GLY A 8 23.77 48.79 88.24
N VAL A 9 22.91 48.39 89.18
CA VAL A 9 21.87 47.38 88.93
C VAL A 9 20.86 47.86 87.89
N ILE A 10 20.42 49.12 87.96
CA ILE A 10 19.49 49.70 86.98
C ILE A 10 20.10 49.71 85.57
N VAL A 11 21.38 50.06 85.43
CA VAL A 11 22.06 50.07 84.13
C VAL A 11 22.18 48.67 83.55
N VAL A 12 22.55 47.67 84.37
CA VAL A 12 22.61 46.26 83.92
C VAL A 12 21.23 45.76 83.48
N LEU A 13 20.19 46.14 84.23
CA LEU A 13 18.81 45.78 83.94
C LEU A 13 18.33 46.44 82.64
N ALA A 14 18.68 47.70 82.41
CA ALA A 14 18.40 48.39 81.15
C ALA A 14 19.08 47.74 79.94
N ILE A 15 20.36 47.36 80.06
CA ILE A 15 21.10 46.65 79.00
C ILE A 15 20.44 45.29 78.70
N PHE A 16 20.01 44.58 79.73
CA PHE A 16 19.31 43.30 79.57
C PHE A 16 17.98 43.47 78.81
N PHE A 17 17.19 44.50 79.13
CA PHE A 17 15.96 44.81 78.40
C PHE A 17 16.22 45.18 76.94
N ILE A 18 17.25 45.99 76.66
CA ILE A 18 17.64 46.34 75.30
C ILE A 18 18.02 45.08 74.51
N PHE A 19 18.78 44.16 75.13
CA PHE A 19 19.16 42.90 74.50
C PHE A 19 17.94 42.02 74.16
N LEU A 20 16.95 41.94 75.07
CA LEU A 20 15.72 41.19 74.82
C LEU A 20 14.92 41.75 73.65
N ILE A 21 14.76 43.08 73.56
CA ILE A 21 14.02 43.72 72.47
C ILE A 21 14.70 43.47 71.11
N ILE A 22 16.04 43.53 71.06
CA ILE A 22 16.79 43.23 69.84
C ILE A 22 16.60 41.77 69.43
N LYS A 23 16.72 40.84 70.38
CA LYS A 23 16.54 39.40 70.14
C LYS A 23 15.13 39.07 69.69
N GLU A 24 14.12 39.70 70.29
CA GLU A 24 12.72 39.53 69.94
C GLU A 24 12.43 40.06 68.53
N LYS A 25 12.98 41.22 68.17
CA LYS A 25 12.87 41.79 66.83
C LYS A 25 13.54 40.92 65.75
N GLU A 26 14.66 40.28 66.07
CA GLU A 26 15.32 39.35 65.16
C GLU A 26 14.50 38.07 64.97
N SER A 27 13.97 37.51 66.06
CA SER A 27 13.07 36.35 66.02
C SER A 27 11.83 36.64 65.18
N ASN A 28 11.17 37.79 65.41
CA ASN A 28 9.96 38.18 64.71
C ASN A 28 10.20 38.37 63.19
N ARG A 29 11.38 38.89 62.81
CA ARG A 29 11.79 38.97 61.40
C ARG A 29 12.01 37.63 60.73
N ARG A 30 12.36 36.58 61.49
CA ARG A 30 12.47 35.22 60.96
C ARG A 30 11.08 34.63 60.76
N PHE A 31 10.18 34.83 61.72
CA PHE A 31 8.78 34.41 61.61
C PHE A 31 8.06 35.01 60.40
N ASP A 32 8.21 36.31 60.13
CA ASP A 32 7.60 36.96 58.94
C ASP A 32 8.09 36.35 57.61
N ARG A 33 9.34 35.88 57.54
CA ARG A 33 9.84 35.17 56.34
C ARG A 33 9.26 33.76 56.22
N TYR A 34 9.11 33.06 57.35
CA TYR A 34 8.49 31.74 57.36
C TYR A 34 7.01 31.81 57.02
N GLU A 35 6.30 32.84 57.48
CA GLU A 35 4.90 33.10 57.15
C GLU A 35 4.72 33.32 55.65
N LYS A 36 5.53 34.19 55.04
CA LYS A 36 5.52 34.42 53.58
C LYS A 36 5.88 33.17 52.78
N ALA A 37 6.82 32.35 53.27
CA ALA A 37 7.18 31.09 52.63
C ALA A 37 6.04 30.06 52.73
N LEU A 38 5.37 29.97 53.88
CA LEU A 38 4.21 29.11 54.10
C LEU A 38 3.03 29.54 53.23
N GLU A 39 2.75 30.84 53.15
CA GLU A 39 1.68 31.38 52.30
C GLU A 39 1.94 31.06 50.82
N ALA A 40 3.17 31.29 50.34
CA ALA A 40 3.56 30.93 48.97
C ALA A 40 3.48 29.41 48.70
N LEU A 41 3.86 28.59 49.68
CA LEU A 41 3.73 27.12 49.58
C LEU A 41 2.27 26.69 49.56
N MET A 42 1.42 27.28 50.39
CA MET A 42 0.00 26.96 50.47
C MET A 42 -0.74 27.40 49.20
N GLN A 43 -0.43 28.56 48.67
CA GLN A 43 -0.96 29.04 47.38
C GLN A 43 -0.54 28.11 46.23
N LYS A 44 0.73 27.71 46.18
CA LYS A 44 1.22 26.74 45.19
C LYS A 44 0.55 25.38 45.36
N ASN A 45 0.38 24.91 46.59
CA ASN A 45 -0.27 23.64 46.88
C ASN A 45 -1.74 23.65 46.44
N PHE A 46 -2.48 24.71 46.78
CA PHE A 46 -3.86 24.90 46.32
C PHE A 46 -3.97 25.00 44.80
N THR A 47 -3.04 25.71 44.16
CA THR A 47 -3.00 25.81 42.68
C THR A 47 -2.72 24.46 42.04
N LEU A 48 -1.79 23.67 42.59
CA LEU A 48 -1.49 22.32 42.12
C LEU A 48 -2.67 21.38 42.34
N GLN A 49 -3.31 21.42 43.52
CA GLN A 49 -4.53 20.66 43.78
C GLN A 49 -5.62 21.02 42.76
N LYS A 50 -5.85 22.31 42.51
CA LYS A 50 -6.82 22.75 41.50
C LYS A 50 -6.46 22.31 40.08
N GLN A 51 -5.16 22.30 39.73
CA GLN A 51 -4.70 21.80 38.44
C GLN A 51 -4.88 20.29 38.32
N LEU A 52 -4.62 19.54 39.39
CA LEU A 52 -4.88 18.10 39.46
C LEU A 52 -6.38 17.83 39.37
N ASP A 53 -7.22 18.54 40.11
CA ASP A 53 -8.67 18.42 40.01
C ASP A 53 -9.16 18.76 38.61
N MET A 54 -8.63 19.81 37.97
CA MET A 54 -8.98 20.14 36.58
C MET A 54 -8.54 19.05 35.61
N LEU A 55 -7.35 18.49 35.80
CA LEU A 55 -6.80 17.44 34.95
C LEU A 55 -7.57 16.14 35.15
N GLU A 56 -7.88 15.77 36.38
CA GLU A 56 -8.74 14.65 36.77
C GLU A 56 -10.16 14.85 36.27
N ASN A 57 -10.74 16.06 36.28
CA ASN A 57 -12.06 16.29 35.67
C ASN A 57 -12.04 16.27 34.14
N LEU A 58 -10.91 16.62 33.50
CA LEU A 58 -10.70 16.44 32.06
C LEU A 58 -10.50 14.96 31.72
N ASP A 59 -9.74 14.24 32.54
CA ASP A 59 -9.43 12.84 32.35
C ASP A 59 -10.62 11.97 32.72
N ILE A 60 -11.38 12.20 33.79
CA ILE A 60 -12.61 11.47 34.13
C ILE A 60 -13.69 11.66 33.05
N LYS A 61 -13.79 12.83 32.41
CA LYS A 61 -14.63 12.99 31.21
C LYS A 61 -14.10 12.25 29.98
N SER A 62 -12.83 11.84 29.99
CA SER A 62 -12.13 11.20 28.87
C SER A 62 -11.75 9.73 29.14
N THR A 63 -11.76 9.24 30.38
CA THR A 63 -11.16 7.96 30.83
C THR A 63 -12.17 7.02 31.45
N ASP A 64 -13.32 7.50 31.93
CA ASP A 64 -14.45 6.61 32.24
C ASP A 64 -15.12 6.06 30.96
N ASP A 65 -14.69 6.48 29.77
CA ASP A 65 -15.25 6.03 28.49
C ASP A 65 -14.26 6.01 27.30
N ILE A 66 -12.94 5.81 27.53
CA ILE A 66 -12.17 5.09 26.49
C ILE A 66 -12.60 3.63 26.59
N ASN A 67 -13.82 3.37 26.15
CA ASN A 67 -14.38 2.06 25.91
C ASN A 67 -13.41 1.36 24.95
N ILE A 68 -12.45 0.60 25.49
CA ILE A 68 -11.47 -0.15 24.69
C ILE A 68 -12.22 -1.03 23.66
N ASN A 69 -13.40 -1.51 24.05
CA ASN A 69 -14.36 -2.20 23.18
C ASN A 69 -14.85 -1.33 22.00
N SER A 70 -15.15 -0.05 22.21
CA SER A 70 -15.56 0.85 21.12
C SER A 70 -14.39 1.24 20.22
N LEU A 71 -13.17 1.34 20.76
CA LEU A 71 -11.97 1.52 19.96
C LEU A 71 -11.69 0.27 19.10
N GLU A 72 -11.80 -0.93 19.68
CA GLU A 72 -11.68 -2.20 18.97
C GLU A 72 -12.74 -2.33 17.87
N GLU A 73 -13.99 -1.96 18.16
CA GLU A 73 -15.08 -1.95 17.18
C GLU A 73 -14.80 -0.98 16.03
N ARG A 74 -14.30 0.23 16.31
CA ARG A 74 -13.91 1.21 15.27
C ARG A 74 -12.73 0.74 14.43
N ILE A 75 -11.76 0.05 15.04
CA ILE A 75 -10.62 -0.55 14.31
C ILE A 75 -11.14 -1.67 13.39
N ASN A 76 -11.94 -2.59 13.92
CA ASN A 76 -12.52 -3.68 13.14
C ASN A 76 -13.39 -3.15 12.00
N GLN A 77 -14.20 -2.12 12.24
CA GLN A 77 -15.02 -1.48 11.22
C GLN A 77 -14.16 -0.79 10.14
N SER A 78 -13.07 -0.12 10.53
CA SER A 78 -12.13 0.49 9.57
C SER A 78 -11.45 -0.57 8.72
N VAL A 79 -11.00 -1.67 9.33
CA VAL A 79 -10.39 -2.80 8.62
C VAL A 79 -11.38 -3.43 7.66
N GLN A 80 -12.61 -3.71 8.11
CA GLN A 80 -13.66 -4.28 7.26
C GLN A 80 -13.98 -3.36 6.07
N THR A 81 -14.09 -2.05 6.31
CA THR A 81 -14.33 -1.06 5.25
C THR A 81 -13.17 -1.03 4.24
N GLN A 82 -11.92 -1.17 4.71
CA GLN A 82 -10.76 -1.25 3.82
C GLN A 82 -10.73 -2.55 3.00
N ILE A 83 -11.10 -3.68 3.60
CA ILE A 83 -11.24 -4.96 2.91
C ILE A 83 -12.32 -4.86 1.82
N ASP A 84 -13.49 -4.34 2.16
CA ASP A 84 -14.62 -4.24 1.23
C ASP A 84 -14.35 -3.22 0.11
N SER A 85 -13.69 -2.10 0.40
CA SER A 85 -13.41 -1.07 -0.59
C SER A 85 -12.21 -1.37 -1.49
N LYS A 86 -11.20 -2.13 -1.01
CA LYS A 86 -9.96 -2.37 -1.77
C LYS A 86 -9.79 -3.82 -2.19
N ILE A 87 -10.05 -4.78 -1.31
CA ILE A 87 -9.75 -6.20 -1.57
C ILE A 87 -10.89 -6.87 -2.33
N SER A 88 -12.14 -6.65 -1.93
CA SER A 88 -13.32 -7.21 -2.61
C SER A 88 -13.37 -6.90 -4.11
N PRO A 89 -13.18 -5.64 -4.58
CA PRO A 89 -13.16 -5.37 -6.02
C PRO A 89 -11.99 -6.01 -6.76
N ILE A 90 -10.82 -6.17 -6.11
CA ILE A 90 -9.68 -6.88 -6.70
C ILE A 90 -10.01 -8.36 -6.89
N PHE A 91 -10.63 -8.99 -5.89
CA PHE A 91 -11.04 -10.39 -5.99
C PHE A 91 -12.08 -10.60 -7.09
N LEU A 92 -13.07 -9.70 -7.20
CA LEU A 92 -14.05 -9.73 -8.29
C LEU A 92 -13.39 -9.52 -9.66
N ALA A 93 -12.42 -8.62 -9.77
CA ALA A 93 -11.67 -8.41 -11.00
C ALA A 93 -10.86 -9.65 -11.40
N LEU A 94 -10.21 -10.33 -10.44
CA LEU A 94 -9.50 -11.58 -10.69
C LEU A 94 -10.43 -12.70 -11.17
N LYS A 95 -11.59 -12.85 -10.54
CA LYS A 95 -12.60 -13.83 -10.97
C LYS A 95 -13.13 -13.55 -12.38
N ASN A 96 -13.31 -12.27 -12.73
CA ASN A 96 -13.68 -11.89 -14.09
C ASN A 96 -12.56 -12.18 -15.09
N ILE A 97 -11.29 -11.94 -14.73
CA ILE A 97 -10.15 -12.29 -15.57
C ILE A 97 -10.09 -13.79 -15.82
N GLU A 98 -10.31 -14.61 -14.78
CA GLU A 98 -10.37 -16.07 -14.90
C GLU A 98 -11.45 -16.50 -15.93
N SER A 99 -12.65 -15.93 -15.84
CA SER A 99 -13.72 -16.19 -16.81
C SER A 99 -13.35 -15.76 -18.23
N VAL A 100 -12.75 -14.58 -18.41
CA VAL A 100 -12.34 -14.08 -19.72
C VAL A 100 -11.23 -14.93 -20.33
N ILE A 101 -10.31 -15.46 -19.52
CA ILE A 101 -9.26 -16.37 -19.97
C ILE A 101 -9.85 -17.70 -20.42
N ASP A 102 -10.83 -18.23 -19.70
CA ASP A 102 -11.50 -19.48 -20.09
C ASP A 102 -12.27 -19.31 -21.40
N ASP A 103 -13.05 -18.23 -21.52
CA ASP A 103 -13.76 -17.87 -22.76
C ASP A 103 -12.79 -17.68 -23.94
N PHE A 104 -11.68 -16.96 -23.71
CA PHE A 104 -10.65 -16.75 -24.73
C PHE A 104 -10.02 -18.07 -25.16
N THR A 105 -9.70 -18.96 -24.23
CA THR A 105 -9.12 -20.28 -24.52
C THR A 105 -10.07 -21.11 -25.36
N ASN A 106 -11.35 -21.16 -24.98
CA ASN A 106 -12.40 -21.85 -25.71
C ASN A 106 -12.58 -21.25 -27.12
N GLU A 107 -12.59 -19.92 -27.26
CA GLU A 107 -12.70 -19.26 -28.55
C GLU A 107 -11.49 -19.56 -29.44
N GLN A 108 -10.27 -19.48 -28.91
CA GLN A 108 -9.05 -19.77 -29.67
C GLN A 108 -9.01 -21.24 -30.10
N GLN A 109 -9.43 -22.18 -29.24
CA GLN A 109 -9.52 -23.59 -29.60
C GLN A 109 -10.51 -23.80 -30.75
N ASN A 110 -11.67 -23.16 -30.70
CA ASN A 110 -12.68 -23.27 -31.75
C ASN A 110 -12.21 -22.62 -33.06
N ARG A 111 -11.55 -21.45 -32.99
CA ARG A 111 -10.91 -20.80 -34.16
C ARG A 111 -9.83 -21.69 -34.77
N MET A 112 -8.98 -22.30 -33.95
CA MET A 112 -7.94 -23.22 -34.39
C MET A 112 -8.55 -24.43 -35.11
N PHE A 113 -9.58 -25.05 -34.52
CA PHE A 113 -10.28 -26.18 -35.13
C PHE A 113 -10.87 -25.82 -36.51
N ASN A 114 -11.56 -24.68 -36.61
CA ASN A 114 -12.09 -24.19 -37.89
C ASN A 114 -10.97 -23.89 -38.91
N LEU A 115 -9.83 -23.39 -38.45
CA LEU A 115 -8.67 -23.14 -39.30
C LEU A 115 -8.05 -24.46 -39.79
N GLU A 116 -7.92 -25.46 -38.92
CA GLU A 116 -7.44 -26.80 -39.25
C GLU A 116 -8.37 -27.47 -40.26
N GLU A 117 -9.69 -27.37 -40.07
CA GLU A 117 -10.68 -27.91 -41.00
C GLU A 117 -10.56 -27.26 -42.39
N ARG A 118 -10.52 -25.91 -42.45
CA ARG A 118 -10.32 -25.18 -43.71
C ARG A 118 -8.98 -25.50 -44.36
N THR A 119 -7.91 -25.58 -43.59
CA THR A 119 -6.56 -25.89 -44.11
C THR A 119 -6.48 -27.34 -44.59
N ARG A 120 -7.17 -28.27 -43.93
CA ARG A 120 -7.28 -29.66 -44.36
C ARG A 120 -7.99 -29.77 -45.71
N GLU A 121 -9.04 -28.97 -45.95
CA GLU A 121 -9.68 -28.87 -47.25
C GLU A 121 -8.75 -28.27 -48.30
N ILE A 122 -8.03 -27.19 -47.98
CA ILE A 122 -7.08 -26.54 -48.91
C ILE A 122 -5.93 -27.46 -49.30
N ASN A 123 -5.37 -28.25 -48.37
CA ASN A 123 -4.37 -29.27 -48.67
C ASN A 123 -4.92 -30.38 -49.58
N LYS A 124 -6.23 -30.65 -49.52
CA LYS A 124 -6.90 -31.61 -50.40
C LYS A 124 -7.24 -31.03 -51.78
N ILE A 125 -7.30 -29.70 -51.90
CA ILE A 125 -7.63 -28.96 -53.14
C ILE A 125 -6.37 -28.48 -53.88
N THR A 126 -5.18 -28.54 -53.29
CA THR A 126 -3.94 -28.33 -54.05
C THR A 126 -3.82 -29.47 -55.05
N PRO A 127 -4.02 -29.23 -56.37
CA PRO A 127 -3.82 -30.30 -57.34
C PRO A 127 -2.35 -30.67 -57.28
N ASN A 128 -2.07 -31.96 -57.46
CA ASN A 128 -0.78 -32.61 -57.34
C ASN A 128 0.21 -32.16 -58.45
N SER A 129 0.42 -30.85 -58.59
CA SER A 129 1.10 -30.19 -59.71
C SER A 129 2.57 -30.55 -59.80
N GLN A 130 3.20 -30.95 -58.69
CA GLN A 130 4.59 -31.42 -58.71
C GLN A 130 4.74 -32.73 -59.50
N ASN A 131 3.79 -33.66 -59.38
CA ASN A 131 3.83 -34.90 -60.16
C ASN A 131 3.54 -34.67 -61.64
N GLU A 132 2.74 -33.65 -61.98
CA GLU A 132 2.43 -33.30 -63.37
C GLU A 132 3.62 -32.66 -64.07
N ASP A 133 4.35 -31.77 -63.39
CA ASP A 133 5.52 -31.09 -63.93
C ASP A 133 6.68 -32.08 -64.23
N GLU A 134 6.92 -33.06 -63.35
CA GLU A 134 7.91 -34.13 -63.60
C GLU A 134 7.53 -35.04 -64.78
N GLN A 135 6.24 -35.32 -64.95
CA GLN A 135 5.75 -36.11 -66.08
C GLN A 135 5.90 -35.38 -67.42
N ILE A 136 5.68 -34.06 -67.44
CA ILE A 136 5.92 -33.21 -68.62
C ILE A 136 7.39 -33.31 -69.04
N VAL A 137 8.32 -33.14 -68.09
CA VAL A 137 9.76 -33.20 -68.34
C VAL A 137 10.19 -34.57 -68.87
N ARG A 138 9.64 -35.66 -68.31
CA ARG A 138 9.93 -37.02 -68.78
C ARG A 138 9.46 -37.26 -70.20
N LEU A 139 8.20 -36.94 -70.51
CA LEU A 139 7.62 -37.16 -71.84
C LEU A 139 8.31 -36.32 -72.92
N PHE A 140 8.78 -35.12 -72.57
CA PHE A 140 9.58 -34.30 -73.48
C PHE A 140 10.98 -34.87 -73.70
N SER A 141 11.61 -35.40 -72.65
CA SER A 141 12.90 -36.09 -72.73
C SER A 141 12.83 -37.38 -73.56
N GLU A 142 11.65 -38.02 -73.63
CA GLU A 142 11.35 -39.16 -74.50
C GLU A 142 11.12 -38.74 -75.98
N GLY A 143 11.19 -37.44 -76.30
CA GLY A 143 11.09 -36.91 -77.65
C GLY A 143 9.67 -36.60 -78.14
N LYS A 144 8.66 -36.57 -77.25
CA LYS A 144 7.31 -36.15 -77.62
C LYS A 144 7.23 -34.62 -77.80
N SER A 145 6.44 -34.19 -78.79
CA SER A 145 6.18 -32.76 -79.02
C SER A 145 5.27 -32.16 -77.93
N ILE A 146 5.36 -30.84 -77.76
CA ILE A 146 4.62 -30.08 -76.74
C ILE A 146 3.11 -30.27 -76.88
N GLU A 147 2.61 -30.34 -78.12
CA GLU A 147 1.19 -30.52 -78.45
C GLU A 147 0.68 -31.91 -78.06
N ASN A 148 1.51 -32.94 -78.26
CA ASN A 148 1.18 -34.32 -77.91
C ASN A 148 1.19 -34.50 -76.39
N ILE A 149 2.14 -33.89 -75.68
CA ILE A 149 2.18 -33.89 -74.21
C ILE A 149 0.95 -33.17 -73.64
N ALA A 150 0.60 -32.01 -74.19
CA ALA A 150 -0.59 -31.26 -73.80
C ALA A 150 -1.88 -32.08 -74.01
N LYS A 151 -1.98 -32.80 -75.12
CA LYS A 151 -3.13 -33.68 -75.42
C LYS A 151 -3.18 -34.91 -74.51
N ASP A 152 -2.04 -35.56 -74.26
CA ASP A 152 -1.94 -36.78 -73.45
C ASP A 152 -2.24 -36.49 -71.96
N LEU A 153 -1.74 -35.36 -71.43
CA LEU A 153 -1.95 -34.95 -70.04
C LEU A 153 -3.21 -34.10 -69.83
N ARG A 154 -3.95 -33.77 -70.90
CA ARG A 154 -5.10 -32.84 -70.90
C ARG A 154 -4.76 -31.46 -70.29
N LEU A 155 -3.54 -30.99 -70.55
CA LEU A 155 -3.05 -29.70 -70.10
C LEU A 155 -3.05 -28.69 -71.25
N GLY A 156 -3.13 -27.40 -70.94
CA GLY A 156 -2.98 -26.36 -71.97
C GLY A 156 -1.55 -26.32 -72.50
N VAL A 157 -1.38 -26.10 -73.81
CA VAL A 157 -0.06 -26.01 -74.47
C VAL A 157 0.86 -25.01 -73.76
N GLY A 158 0.33 -23.86 -73.34
CA GLY A 158 1.10 -22.85 -72.60
C GLY A 158 1.58 -23.31 -71.22
N ARG A 159 0.89 -24.25 -70.55
CA ARG A 159 1.34 -24.82 -69.27
C ARG A 159 2.54 -25.74 -69.48
N VAL A 160 2.48 -26.59 -70.51
CA VAL A 160 3.59 -27.50 -70.88
C VAL A 160 4.82 -26.69 -71.27
N GLU A 161 4.66 -25.66 -72.09
CA GLU A 161 5.74 -24.77 -72.50
C GLU A 161 6.38 -24.02 -71.31
N LEU A 162 5.56 -23.53 -70.37
CA LEU A 162 6.05 -22.87 -69.15
C LEU A 162 6.91 -23.82 -68.30
N VAL A 163 6.46 -25.06 -68.09
CA VAL A 163 7.20 -26.06 -67.30
C VAL A 163 8.52 -26.40 -67.97
N LEU A 164 8.54 -26.60 -69.29
CA LEU A 164 9.77 -26.89 -70.03
C LEU A 164 10.77 -25.73 -69.99
N LYS A 165 10.29 -24.48 -70.09
CA LYS A 165 11.13 -23.27 -69.94
C LYS A 165 11.71 -23.13 -68.54
N LEU A 166 10.93 -23.40 -67.49
CA LEU A 166 11.41 -23.38 -66.10
C LEU A 166 12.51 -24.42 -65.87
N HIS A 167 12.44 -25.57 -66.54
CA HIS A 167 13.44 -26.63 -66.50
C HIS A 167 14.58 -26.47 -67.52
N LYS A 168 14.60 -25.38 -68.29
CA LYS A 168 15.62 -25.07 -69.32
C LYS A 168 15.74 -26.13 -70.44
N LEU A 169 14.62 -26.77 -70.78
CA LEU A 169 14.56 -27.79 -71.84
C LEU A 169 14.08 -27.23 -73.19
N VAL A 170 13.53 -26.00 -73.18
CA VAL A 170 13.09 -25.20 -74.33
C VAL A 170 13.43 -23.74 -74.06
#